data_AF-B4KQ55-F1
#
_entry.id   AF-B4KQ55-F1
#
_cell.length_a   1.000
_cell.length_b   1.000
_cell.length_c   1.000
_cell.angle_alpha   90.00
_cell.angle_beta   90.00
_cell.angle_gamma   90.00
#
_symmetry.space_group_name_H-M   'P 1'
#
loop_
_entity.id
_entity.type
_entity.pdbx_description
1 polymer ?
#
loop_
_entity_poly.entity_id
_entity_poly.type
_entity_poly.pdbx_seq_one_letter_code
_entity_poly.pdbx_strand_id
1 'polypeptide(L)'
;MQHRGTDTIDIYRYITVHLVCSDSYRYIVVLILKYRANEMAFGDYPAEYNPKTHGPYDPARYYGKADVPFGQVKLGELGAWFGRRNKSPSAIAGAVSRAWWRWQHKYVFPKRAGIAPFFQLTVASMAFFYIINYPKLKHHRNYKYH
;
A
#
# COMPACT_ATOMS: atom_id res chain seq x y z
N MET A 1 -15.37 28.11 -3.48
CA MET A 1 -16.00 27.99 -4.82
C MET A 1 -16.24 26.52 -5.11
N GLN A 2 -17.50 26.18 -5.36
CA GLN A 2 -18.01 24.89 -5.80
C GLN A 2 -17.13 24.24 -6.88
N HIS A 3 -17.00 22.91 -6.88
CA HIS A 3 -17.48 22.10 -8.01
C HIS A 3 -17.52 20.59 -7.70
N ARG A 4 -18.73 20.05 -7.81
CA ARG A 4 -19.15 18.74 -8.35
C ARG A 4 -18.72 17.44 -7.65
N GLY A 5 -19.71 16.84 -6.99
CA GLY A 5 -19.80 15.40 -6.69
C GLY A 5 -21.27 14.94 -6.67
N THR A 6 -22.08 15.42 -7.63
CA THR A 6 -23.56 15.30 -7.64
C THR A 6 -24.09 14.45 -8.79
N ASP A 7 -23.37 13.40 -9.23
CA ASP A 7 -23.81 12.65 -10.43
C ASP A 7 -24.15 11.18 -10.13
N THR A 8 -23.82 10.65 -8.94
CA THR A 8 -24.16 9.27 -8.55
C THR A 8 -25.36 9.19 -7.62
N ILE A 9 -25.56 10.18 -6.74
CA ILE A 9 -26.65 10.18 -5.73
C ILE A 9 -28.03 10.27 -6.40
N ASP A 10 -28.15 10.97 -7.53
CA ASP A 10 -29.44 11.19 -8.20
C ASP A 10 -29.95 9.95 -8.96
N ILE A 11 -29.06 9.08 -9.44
CA ILE A 11 -29.45 7.81 -10.08
C ILE A 11 -30.09 6.86 -9.06
N TYR A 12 -29.56 6.82 -7.82
CA TYR A 12 -30.10 5.97 -6.76
C TYR A 12 -31.43 6.49 -6.20
N ARG A 13 -31.67 7.82 -6.22
CA ARG A 13 -32.98 8.39 -5.90
C ARG A 13 -34.05 8.00 -6.90
N TYR A 14 -33.73 7.94 -8.20
CA TYR A 14 -34.69 7.55 -9.23
C TYR A 14 -35.10 6.06 -9.14
N ILE A 15 -34.16 5.17 -8.79
CA ILE A 15 -34.43 3.74 -8.58
C ILE A 15 -35.25 3.50 -7.28
N THR A 16 -35.05 4.33 -6.25
CA THR A 16 -35.73 4.17 -4.95
C THR A 16 -37.23 4.48 -5.03
N VAL A 17 -37.67 5.32 -5.97
CA VAL A 17 -39.09 5.68 -6.11
C VAL A 17 -39.91 4.60 -6.85
N HIS A 18 -39.27 3.72 -7.62
CA HIS A 18 -39.97 2.73 -8.45
C HIS A 18 -40.17 1.34 -7.83
N LEU A 19 -39.72 1.10 -6.59
CA LEU A 19 -39.79 -0.22 -5.94
C LEU A 19 -40.43 -0.14 -4.55
N VAL A 20 -41.65 0.40 -4.50
CA VAL A 20 -42.58 0.21 -3.37
C VAL A 20 -43.42 -1.03 -3.65
N CYS A 21 -42.79 -2.21 -3.69
CA CYS A 21 -43.50 -3.49 -3.74
C CYS A 21 -42.58 -4.61 -3.25
N SER A 22 -43.01 -5.34 -2.21
CA SER A 22 -42.35 -6.47 -1.55
C SER A 22 -41.27 -6.11 -0.50
N ASP A 23 -41.67 -6.21 0.77
CA ASP A 23 -40.83 -6.13 1.97
C ASP A 23 -39.60 -7.06 1.92
N SER A 24 -39.61 -8.12 1.10
CA SER A 24 -38.48 -9.04 0.92
C SER A 24 -37.25 -8.37 0.29
N TYR A 25 -37.42 -7.39 -0.60
CA TYR A 25 -36.29 -6.68 -1.24
C TYR A 25 -35.63 -5.68 -0.30
N ARG A 26 -36.36 -5.16 0.68
CA ARG A 26 -35.83 -4.25 1.69
C ARG A 26 -34.78 -4.95 2.55
N TYR A 27 -35.04 -6.20 2.97
CA TYR A 27 -34.07 -7.00 3.70
C TYR A 27 -32.87 -7.37 2.85
N ILE A 28 -33.06 -7.73 1.57
CA ILE A 28 -31.97 -8.09 0.65
C ILE A 28 -31.09 -6.88 0.34
N VAL A 29 -31.65 -5.70 0.08
CA VAL A 29 -30.88 -4.47 -0.18
C VAL A 29 -30.15 -4.00 1.09
N VAL A 30 -30.80 -4.06 2.25
CA VAL A 30 -30.12 -3.76 3.53
C VAL A 30 -29.02 -4.78 3.84
N LEU A 31 -29.23 -6.07 3.53
CA LEU A 31 -28.19 -7.09 3.62
C LEU A 31 -27.02 -6.76 2.67
N ILE A 32 -27.30 -6.51 1.39
CA ILE A 32 -26.28 -6.23 0.37
C ILE A 32 -25.50 -4.94 0.71
N LEU A 33 -26.17 -3.88 1.18
CA LEU A 33 -25.52 -2.66 1.63
C LEU A 33 -24.70 -2.88 2.91
N LYS A 34 -25.18 -3.71 3.84
CA LYS A 34 -24.44 -4.09 5.05
C LYS A 34 -23.24 -5.01 4.76
N TYR A 35 -23.34 -5.87 3.75
CA TYR A 35 -22.23 -6.72 3.28
C TYR A 35 -21.20 -5.91 2.47
N ARG A 36 -21.62 -4.90 1.71
CA ARG A 36 -20.70 -3.97 1.00
C ARG A 36 -19.95 -2.99 1.90
N ALA A 37 -20.42 -2.74 3.12
CA ALA A 37 -19.78 -1.80 4.04
C ALA A 37 -18.48 -2.32 4.68
N ASN A 38 -18.15 -3.60 4.50
CA ASN A 38 -16.99 -4.24 5.15
C ASN A 38 -15.76 -4.41 4.24
N GLU A 39 -15.84 -3.98 2.98
CA GLU A 39 -14.72 -4.04 2.05
C GLU A 39 -14.13 -2.63 1.89
N MET A 40 -12.89 -2.42 2.35
CA MET A 40 -12.21 -1.15 2.07
C MET A 40 -12.04 -1.01 0.57
N ALA A 41 -12.67 0.01 -0.01
CA ALA A 41 -12.59 0.28 -1.43
C ALA A 41 -11.26 0.94 -1.79
N PHE A 42 -10.88 0.85 -3.06
CA PHE A 42 -9.69 1.55 -3.56
C PHE A 42 -9.87 3.07 -3.39
N GLY A 43 -9.01 3.68 -2.58
CA GLY A 43 -9.06 5.10 -2.24
C GLY A 43 -9.51 5.41 -0.81
N ASP A 44 -10.03 4.41 -0.08
CA ASP A 44 -10.35 4.57 1.34
C ASP A 44 -9.07 4.69 2.18
N TYR A 45 -9.19 5.46 3.26
CA TYR A 45 -8.14 5.52 4.28
C TYR A 45 -8.00 4.16 4.98
N PRO A 46 -6.78 3.80 5.43
CA PRO A 46 -6.61 2.56 6.19
C PRO A 46 -7.48 2.60 7.45
N ALA A 47 -8.09 1.46 7.81
CA ALA A 47 -9.00 1.36 8.94
C ALA A 47 -8.38 1.84 10.27
N GLU A 48 -7.06 1.79 10.40
CA GLU A 48 -6.33 2.22 11.59
C GLU A 48 -6.12 3.75 11.67
N TYR A 49 -6.43 4.50 10.61
CA TYR A 49 -6.26 5.95 10.60
C TYR A 49 -7.46 6.68 11.22
N ASN A 50 -7.21 7.39 12.33
CA ASN A 50 -8.16 8.34 12.91
C ASN A 50 -7.67 9.79 12.73
N PRO A 51 -8.38 10.64 11.96
CA PRO A 51 -8.00 12.05 11.74
C PRO A 51 -7.87 12.87 13.02
N LYS A 52 -8.65 12.55 14.06
CA LYS A 52 -8.66 13.31 15.32
C LYS A 52 -7.38 13.10 16.14
N THR A 53 -6.78 11.91 16.08
CA THR A 53 -5.58 11.58 16.84
C THR A 53 -4.31 11.73 16.03
N HIS A 54 -4.38 11.49 14.72
CA HIS A 54 -3.21 11.45 13.85
C HIS A 54 -2.93 12.75 13.10
N GLY A 55 -3.87 13.71 13.08
CA GLY A 55 -3.76 14.91 12.27
C GLY A 55 -3.92 14.60 10.78
N PRO A 56 -3.36 15.43 9.88
CA PRO A 56 -3.41 15.19 8.44
C PRO A 56 -2.83 13.81 8.05
N TYR A 57 -3.41 13.20 7.02
CA TYR A 57 -2.96 11.91 6.53
C TYR A 57 -1.56 12.01 5.91
N ASP A 58 -0.66 11.13 6.34
CA ASP A 58 0.68 10.95 5.81
C ASP A 58 0.83 9.53 5.24
N PRO A 59 0.93 9.37 3.91
CA PRO A 59 1.01 8.07 3.28
C PRO A 59 2.34 7.34 3.53
N ALA A 60 3.37 8.01 4.10
CA ALA A 60 4.59 7.36 4.54
C ALA A 60 4.43 6.68 5.92
N ARG A 61 3.45 7.08 6.72
CA ARG A 61 3.29 6.64 8.11
C ARG A 61 2.56 5.30 8.21
N TYR A 62 2.95 4.48 9.19
CA TYR A 62 2.20 3.29 9.56
C TYR A 62 1.29 3.62 10.76
N TYR A 63 -0.01 3.42 10.59
CA TYR A 63 -1.03 3.76 11.60
C TYR A 63 -1.44 2.58 12.48
N GLY A 64 -1.04 1.36 12.13
CA GLY A 64 -1.30 0.17 12.96
C GLY A 64 -0.38 0.06 14.17
N LYS A 65 -0.53 -1.04 14.91
CA LYS A 65 0.31 -1.34 16.08
C LYS A 65 1.76 -1.52 15.67
N ALA A 66 2.62 -0.58 16.08
CA ALA A 66 4.06 -0.68 15.85
C ALA A 66 4.64 -1.86 16.65
N ASP A 67 5.49 -2.63 15.98
CA ASP A 67 6.27 -3.70 16.58
C ASP A 67 7.69 -3.20 16.93
N VAL A 68 8.47 -4.01 17.65
CA VAL A 68 9.87 -3.70 17.99
C VAL A 68 10.66 -3.36 16.71
N PRO A 69 11.30 -2.18 16.64
CA PRO A 69 12.14 -1.80 15.51
C PRO A 69 13.21 -2.85 15.26
N PHE A 70 13.50 -3.15 13.98
CA PHE A 70 14.44 -4.20 13.61
C PHE A 70 15.81 -4.07 14.31
N GLY A 71 16.32 -2.85 14.48
CA GLY A 71 17.60 -2.58 15.15
C GLY A 71 17.64 -2.86 16.66
N GLN A 72 16.50 -3.15 17.29
CA GLN A 72 16.40 -3.43 18.73
C GLN A 72 16.07 -4.91 19.02
N VAL A 73 15.99 -5.75 17.99
CA VAL A 73 15.63 -7.17 18.12
C VAL A 73 16.86 -7.99 18.46
N LYS A 74 16.75 -8.91 19.44
CA LYS A 74 17.81 -9.87 19.75
C LYS A 74 17.91 -10.91 18.62
N LEU A 75 19.13 -11.32 18.27
CA LEU A 75 19.35 -12.27 17.17
C LEU A 75 18.60 -13.60 17.36
N GLY A 76 18.52 -14.11 18.59
CA GLY A 76 17.77 -15.33 18.91
C GLY A 76 16.24 -15.21 18.76
N GLU A 77 15.70 -13.99 18.72
CA GLU A 77 14.26 -13.73 18.58
C GLU A 77 13.85 -13.38 17.14
N LEU A 78 14.81 -13.31 16.21
CA LEU A 78 14.55 -12.87 14.82
C LEU A 78 13.50 -13.75 14.12
N GLY A 79 13.55 -15.07 14.30
CA GLY A 79 12.58 -15.98 13.70
C GLY A 79 11.15 -15.68 14.14
N ALA A 80 10.93 -15.53 15.45
CA ALA A 80 9.63 -15.17 16.02
C ALA A 80 9.20 -13.74 15.61
N TRP A 81 10.16 -12.81 15.49
CA TRP A 81 9.92 -11.45 15.02
C TRP A 81 9.45 -11.39 13.56
N PHE A 82 10.03 -12.20 12.67
CA PHE A 82 9.52 -12.35 11.31
C PHE A 82 8.21 -13.14 11.25
N GLY A 83 8.00 -14.07 12.19
CA GLY A 83 6.80 -14.90 12.30
C GLY A 83 5.53 -14.10 12.55
N ARG A 84 5.57 -13.16 13.50
CA ARG A 84 4.41 -12.38 13.95
C ARG A 84 3.90 -11.29 12.99
N ARG A 85 4.60 -11.06 11.87
CA ARG A 85 4.20 -10.05 10.87
C ARG A 85 3.09 -10.57 9.96
N ASN A 86 2.17 -9.69 9.60
CA ASN A 86 1.17 -9.99 8.57
C ASN A 86 1.84 -10.07 7.20
N LYS A 87 1.66 -11.20 6.52
CA LYS A 87 2.26 -11.53 5.21
C LYS A 87 1.21 -11.53 4.10
N SER A 88 0.03 -10.96 4.35
CA SER A 88 -0.98 -10.81 3.31
C SER A 88 -0.45 -9.95 2.16
N PRO A 89 -0.85 -10.22 0.90
CA PRO A 89 -0.47 -9.40 -0.24
C PRO A 89 -0.81 -7.92 -0.05
N SER A 90 -1.94 -7.62 0.60
CA SER A 90 -2.35 -6.25 0.95
C SER A 90 -1.40 -5.56 1.94
N ALA A 91 -0.92 -6.28 2.96
CA ALA A 91 0.03 -5.75 3.92
C ALA A 91 1.39 -5.45 3.27
N ILE A 92 1.83 -6.31 2.36
CA ILE A 92 3.05 -6.13 1.57
C ILE A 92 2.93 -4.92 0.64
N ALA A 93 1.84 -4.83 -0.13
CA ALA A 93 1.58 -3.69 -1.01
C ALA A 93 1.54 -2.37 -0.23
N GLY A 94 0.88 -2.36 0.94
CA GLY A 94 0.89 -1.22 1.84
C GLY A 94 2.29 -0.86 2.35
N ALA A 95 3.12 -1.85 2.67
CA ALA A 95 4.51 -1.61 3.10
C ALA A 95 5.37 -1.02 1.98
N VAL A 96 5.25 -1.54 0.75
CA VAL A 96 5.94 -1.02 -0.43
C VAL A 96 5.48 0.42 -0.73
N SER A 97 4.17 0.68 -0.69
CA SER A 97 3.61 2.03 -0.87
C SER A 97 4.18 3.02 0.15
N ARG A 98 4.22 2.67 1.44
CA ARG A 98 4.82 3.53 2.47
C ARG A 98 6.32 3.73 2.26
N ALA A 99 7.06 2.71 1.83
CA ALA A 99 8.49 2.84 1.52
C ALA A 99 8.71 3.77 0.32
N TRP A 100 7.87 3.66 -0.71
CA TRP A 100 7.85 4.54 -1.87
C TRP A 100 7.63 6.01 -1.46
N TRP A 101 6.64 6.29 -0.61
CA TRP A 101 6.41 7.65 -0.11
C TRP A 101 7.59 8.20 0.71
N ARG A 102 8.21 7.38 1.56
CA ARG A 102 9.44 7.79 2.28
C ARG A 102 10.57 8.14 1.32
N TRP A 103 10.75 7.36 0.27
CA TRP A 103 11.77 7.59 -0.74
C TRP A 103 11.49 8.88 -1.54
N GLN A 104 10.25 9.08 -1.98
CA GLN A 104 9.82 10.31 -2.67
C GLN A 104 10.05 11.57 -1.83
N HIS A 105 9.63 11.55 -0.56
CA HIS A 105 9.82 12.65 0.39
C HIS A 105 11.30 12.97 0.65
N LYS A 106 12.20 11.99 0.42
CA LYS A 106 13.63 12.15 0.67
C LYS A 106 14.41 12.60 -0.57
N TYR A 107 14.06 12.12 -1.76
CA TYR A 107 14.92 12.27 -2.95
C TYR A 107 14.23 12.86 -4.19
N VAL A 108 12.90 12.85 -4.28
CA VAL A 108 12.16 13.20 -5.51
C VAL A 108 11.46 14.55 -5.41
N PHE A 109 10.85 14.83 -4.26
CA PHE A 109 10.08 16.07 -4.08
C PHE A 109 10.94 17.32 -4.27
N PRO A 110 10.38 18.39 -4.87
CA PRO A 110 11.15 19.54 -5.35
C PRO A 110 12.01 20.22 -4.28
N LYS A 111 11.55 20.21 -3.02
CA LYS A 111 12.29 20.74 -1.87
C LYS A 111 13.63 20.03 -1.60
N ARG A 112 13.77 18.77 -2.02
CA ARG A 112 14.94 17.90 -1.80
C ARG A 112 15.36 17.17 -3.07
N ALA A 113 14.93 17.68 -4.23
CA ALA A 113 15.21 17.04 -5.51
C ALA A 113 16.71 17.15 -5.83
N GLY A 114 17.28 16.05 -6.30
CA GLY A 114 18.67 15.98 -6.75
C GLY A 114 18.86 14.84 -7.75
N ILE A 115 20.10 14.53 -8.09
CA ILE A 115 20.43 13.44 -9.04
C ILE A 115 20.42 12.05 -8.39
N ALA A 116 20.35 11.96 -7.06
CA ALA A 116 20.33 10.72 -6.30
C ALA A 116 19.30 9.66 -6.78
N PRO A 117 18.02 9.97 -7.04
CA PRO A 117 17.04 8.96 -7.46
C PRO A 117 17.41 8.33 -8.81
N PHE A 118 18.04 9.10 -9.72
CA PHE A 118 18.52 8.57 -11.01
C PHE A 118 19.58 7.48 -10.79
N PHE A 119 20.65 7.79 -10.06
CA PHE A 119 21.71 6.82 -9.78
C PHE A 119 21.23 5.61 -8.97
N GLN A 120 20.33 5.82 -8.01
CA GLN A 120 19.75 4.71 -7.23
C GLN A 120 18.99 3.74 -8.14
N LEU A 121 18.22 4.25 -9.10
CA LEU A 121 17.47 3.43 -10.06
C LEU A 121 18.41 2.75 -11.06
N THR A 122 19.46 3.44 -11.52
CA THR A 122 20.51 2.85 -12.37
C THR A 122 21.21 1.69 -11.66
N VAL A 123 21.71 1.89 -10.43
CA VAL A 123 22.41 0.86 -9.66
C VAL A 123 21.48 -0.32 -9.35
N ALA A 124 20.23 -0.06 -8.97
CA ALA A 124 19.23 -1.11 -8.75
C ALA A 124 18.97 -1.93 -10.03
N SER A 125 18.89 -1.25 -11.19
CA SER A 125 18.74 -1.92 -12.48
C SER A 125 19.95 -2.77 -12.83
N MET A 126 21.17 -2.24 -12.66
CA MET A 126 22.41 -2.99 -12.88
C MET A 126 22.46 -4.26 -12.02
N ALA A 127 22.12 -4.15 -10.74
CA ALA A 127 22.08 -5.29 -9.82
C ALA A 127 20.99 -6.31 -10.22
N PHE A 128 19.79 -5.85 -10.58
CA PHE A 128 18.71 -6.70 -11.05
C PHE A 128 19.12 -7.49 -12.31
N PHE A 129 19.66 -6.79 -13.31
CA PHE A 129 20.12 -7.43 -14.54
C PHE A 129 21.30 -8.37 -14.30
N TYR A 130 22.20 -8.05 -13.37
CA TYR A 130 23.28 -8.95 -12.98
C TYR A 130 22.72 -10.26 -12.38
N ILE A 131 21.77 -10.16 -11.44
CA ILE A 131 21.19 -11.33 -10.77
C ILE A 131 20.48 -12.26 -11.76
N ILE A 132 19.63 -11.72 -12.65
CA ILE A 132 18.91 -12.56 -13.61
C ILE A 132 19.83 -13.19 -14.67
N ASN A 133 20.94 -12.52 -15.01
CA ASN A 133 21.92 -13.03 -15.96
C ASN A 133 23.03 -13.85 -15.29
N TYR A 134 23.06 -13.93 -13.96
CA TYR A 134 24.07 -14.64 -13.20
C TYR A 134 24.25 -16.11 -13.62
N PRO A 135 23.19 -16.89 -13.91
CA PRO A 135 23.35 -18.27 -14.38
C PRO A 135 24.14 -18.41 -15.68
N LYS A 136 24.11 -17.39 -16.55
CA LYS A 136 24.90 -17.36 -17.79
C LYS A 136 26.35 -16.91 -17.52
N LEU A 137 26.52 -15.95 -16.61
CA LEU A 137 27.82 -15.37 -16.27
C LEU A 137 28.67 -16.27 -15.36
N LYS A 138 28.06 -17.15 -14.56
CA LYS A 138 28.77 -17.98 -13.56
C LYS A 138 29.86 -18.87 -14.17
N HIS A 139 29.73 -19.27 -15.43
CA HIS A 139 30.69 -20.14 -16.13
C HIS A 139 32.08 -19.50 -16.24
N HIS A 140 32.13 -18.16 -16.23
CA HIS A 140 33.36 -17.39 -16.34
C HIS A 140 34.10 -17.26 -15.01
N ARG A 141 33.53 -17.73 -13.88
CA ARG A 141 34.16 -17.62 -12.55
C ARG A 141 35.49 -18.38 -12.45
N ASN A 142 35.57 -19.52 -13.13
CA ASN A 142 36.76 -20.38 -13.09
C ASN A 142 37.77 -20.07 -14.20
N TYR A 143 37.52 -19.03 -15.01
CA TYR A 143 38.47 -18.59 -16.02
C TYR A 143 39.55 -17.74 -15.33
N LYS A 144 40.82 -18.09 -15.51
CA LYS A 144 41.92 -17.19 -15.17
C LYS A 144 41.96 -16.09 -16.22
N TYR A 145 41.61 -14.88 -15.82
CA TYR A 145 41.90 -13.68 -16.60
C TYR A 145 43.31 -13.22 -16.24
N HIS A 146 44.06 -12.82 -17.27
CA HIS A 146 45.42 -12.30 -17.13
C HIS A 146 45.43 -10.93 -16.47
#